data_AF-A0A3C0CKG0-F1
#
_entry.id   AF-A0A3C0CKG0-F1
#
_cell.length_a   1.000
_cell.length_b   1.000
_cell.length_c   1.000
_cell.angle_alpha   90.00
_cell.angle_beta   90.00
_cell.angle_gamma   90.00
#
_symmetry.space_group_name_H-M   'P 1'
#
loop_
_entity.id
_entity.type
_entity.pdbx_description
1 polymer ?
#
loop_
_entity_poly.entity_id
_entity_poly.type
_entity_poly.pdbx_seq_one_letter_code
_entity_poly.pdbx_strand_id
1 'polypeptide(L)' 'IKPTYRENGVSEEDFKAHEQAIAENAVKDPCTASNPRKTDAENMRKVLACAYYGEDVTF' A
#
# COMPACT_ATOMS: atom_id res chain seq x y z
N ILE A 1 -3.45 -5.98 -17.83
CA ILE A 1 -3.32 -5.24 -16.55
C ILE A 1 -1.83 -5.12 -16.27
N LYS A 2 -1.31 -3.93 -15.94
CA LYS A 2 0.11 -3.75 -15.62
C LYS A 2 0.40 -4.13 -14.15
N PRO A 3 1.60 -4.61 -13.81
CA PRO A 3 1.89 -5.15 -12.48
C PRO A 3 2.02 -4.08 -11.37
N THR A 4 2.24 -2.81 -11.71
CA THR A 4 2.45 -1.75 -10.71
C THR A 4 1.45 -0.60 -10.83
N TYR A 5 1.19 0.13 -9.74
CA TYR A 5 0.36 1.35 -9.81
C TYR A 5 0.96 2.41 -10.75
N ARG A 6 2.29 2.54 -10.75
CA ARG A 6 3.02 3.47 -11.63
C ARG A 6 2.74 3.20 -13.10
N GLU A 7 2.81 1.95 -13.54
CA GLU A 7 2.53 1.58 -14.93
C GLU A 7 1.05 1.64 -15.30
N ASN A 8 0.15 1.61 -14.31
CA ASN A 8 -1.27 1.85 -14.51
C ASN A 8 -1.64 3.35 -14.46
N GLY A 9 -0.67 4.26 -14.35
CA GLY A 9 -0.86 5.71 -14.52
C GLY A 9 -0.94 6.53 -13.24
N VAL A 10 -0.64 5.96 -12.06
CA VAL A 10 -0.55 6.74 -10.82
C VAL A 10 0.77 7.51 -10.79
N SER A 11 0.68 8.84 -10.72
CA SER A 11 1.86 9.69 -10.63
C SER A 11 2.57 9.51 -9.28
N GLU A 12 3.88 9.75 -9.24
CA GLU A 12 4.63 9.63 -7.98
C GLU A 12 4.23 10.70 -6.98
N GLU A 13 3.88 11.89 -7.46
CA GLU A 13 3.34 12.99 -6.66
C GLU A 13 2.04 12.58 -5.97
N ASP A 14 1.06 12.07 -6.72
CA ASP A 14 -0.23 11.62 -6.16
C ASP A 14 -0.03 10.47 -5.18
N PHE A 15 0.85 9.52 -5.53
CA PHE A 15 1.17 8.41 -4.65
C PHE A 15 1.73 8.90 -3.31
N LYS A 16 2.75 9.78 -3.34
CA LYS A 16 3.38 10.33 -2.13
C LYS A 16 2.42 11.22 -1.32
N ALA A 17 1.53 11.95 -1.99
CA ALA A 17 0.54 12.79 -1.32
C ALA A 17 -0.50 11.97 -0.53
N HIS A 18 -0.77 10.72 -0.95
CA HIS A 18 -1.88 9.92 -0.42
C HIS A 18 -1.47 8.61 0.28
N GLU A 19 -0.24 8.12 0.13
CA GLU A 19 0.18 6.79 0.63
C GLU A 19 -0.07 6.60 2.14
N GLN A 20 0.18 7.64 2.94
CA GLN A 20 -0.02 7.61 4.38
C GLN A 20 -1.50 7.49 4.76
N ALA A 21 -2.36 8.32 4.17
CA ALA A 21 -3.80 8.30 4.43
C ALA A 21 -4.45 6.99 3.97
N ILE A 22 -4.02 6.46 2.82
CA ILE A 22 -4.46 5.15 2.32
C ILE A 22 -4.10 4.06 3.33
N ALA A 23 -2.85 4.03 3.80
CA ALA A 23 -2.38 3.02 4.74
C ALA A 23 -3.12 3.09 6.09
N GLU A 24 -3.35 4.29 6.63
CA GLU A 24 -4.11 4.48 7.88
C GLU A 24 -5.57 4.05 7.77
N ASN A 25 -6.20 4.28 6.61
CA ASN A 25 -7.57 3.85 6.38
C ASN A 25 -7.64 2.33 6.14
N ALA A 26 -6.68 1.77 5.42
CA ALA A 26 -6.61 0.33 5.15
C ALA A 26 -6.49 -0.49 6.46
N VAL A 27 -5.69 -0.04 7.43
CA VAL A 27 -5.59 -0.76 8.72
C VAL A 27 -6.83 -0.65 9.60
N LYS A 28 -7.69 0.35 9.36
CA LYS A 28 -8.99 0.51 10.04
C LYS A 28 -10.13 -0.23 9.33
N ASP A 29 -9.89 -0.73 8.12
CA ASP A 29 -10.88 -1.49 7.38
C ASP A 29 -11.19 -2.81 8.11
N PRO A 30 -12.47 -3.16 8.37
CA PRO A 30 -12.85 -4.40 9.02
C PRO A 30 -12.28 -5.66 8.35
N CYS A 31 -12.03 -5.63 7.04
CA CYS A 31 -11.42 -6.75 6.32
C CYS A 31 -9.99 -7.02 6.82
N THR A 32 -9.25 -5.98 7.21
CA THR A 32 -7.87 -6.11 7.71
C THR A 32 -7.82 -6.89 9.02
N ALA A 33 -8.86 -6.78 9.85
CA ALA A 33 -8.96 -7.55 11.09
C ALA A 33 -9.03 -9.08 10.86
N SER A 34 -9.44 -9.50 9.66
CA SER A 34 -9.49 -10.92 9.27
C SER A 34 -8.18 -11.43 8.67
N ASN A 35 -7.18 -10.57 8.44
CA ASN A 35 -5.90 -10.99 7.87
C ASN A 35 -5.08 -11.77 8.92
N PRO A 36 -4.52 -12.96 8.60
CA PRO A 36 -3.79 -13.78 9.59
C PRO A 36 -2.51 -13.10 10.09
N ARG A 37 -1.97 -12.15 9.31
CA ARG A 37 -0.83 -11.32 9.68
C ARG A 37 -1.33 -9.95 10.12
N LYS A 38 -1.15 -9.62 11.41
CA LYS A 38 -1.36 -8.27 11.93
C LYS A 38 -0.41 -7.30 11.24
N THR A 39 -0.90 -6.08 11.00
CA THR A 39 -0.14 -5.01 10.37
C THR A 39 -0.57 -3.67 10.96
N ASP A 40 0.30 -2.67 10.88
CA ASP A 40 0.06 -1.28 11.27
C ASP A 40 0.16 -0.37 10.05
N ALA A 41 -0.15 0.92 10.22
CA ALA A 41 -0.16 1.87 9.11
C ALA A 41 1.21 2.00 8.45
N GLU A 42 2.32 1.89 9.20
CA GLU A 42 3.66 1.99 8.64
C GLU A 42 3.98 0.79 7.74
N ASN A 43 3.71 -0.43 8.21
CA ASN A 43 3.94 -1.64 7.43
C ASN A 43 2.98 -1.73 6.24
N MET A 44 1.72 -1.30 6.39
CA MET A 44 0.77 -1.21 5.28
C MET A 44 1.25 -0.22 4.21
N ARG A 45 1.83 0.92 4.60
CA ARG A 45 2.43 1.89 3.67
C ARG A 45 3.61 1.27 2.91
N LYS A 46 4.45 0.47 3.57
CA LYS A 46 5.54 -0.28 2.90
C LYS A 46 5.00 -1.26 1.87
N VAL A 47 3.93 -2.01 2.17
CA VAL A 47 3.26 -2.90 1.19
C VAL A 47 2.73 -2.09 0.00
N LEU A 48 2.10 -0.94 0.27
CA LEU A 48 1.59 -0.06 -0.78
C LEU A 48 2.72 0.48 -1.68
N ALA A 49 3.88 0.81 -1.10
CA ALA A 49 5.07 1.21 -1.84
C ALA A 49 5.62 0.06 -2.71
N CYS A 50 5.68 -1.17 -2.20
CA CYS A 50 6.04 -2.35 -2.99
C CYS A 50 5.14 -2.50 -4.23
N ALA A 51 3.82 -2.31 -4.08
CA ALA A 51 2.87 -2.35 -5.19
C ALA A 51 3.01 -1.16 -6.18
N TYR A 52 3.51 -0.01 -5.72
CA TYR A 52 3.79 1.15 -6.57
C TYR A 52 5.09 0.98 -7.38
N TYR A 53 6.18 0.57 -6.73
CA TYR A 53 7.51 0.46 -7.34
C TYR A 53 7.78 -0.90 -8.00
N GLY A 54 6.96 -1.92 -7.74
CA GLY A 54 7.16 -3.27 -8.25
C GLY A 54 8.22 -4.06 -7.48
N GLU A 55 8.33 -3.82 -6.17
CA GLU A 55 9.30 -4.46 -5.28
C GLU A 55 8.68 -5.62 -4.50
N ASP A 56 9.48 -6.61 -4.14
CA ASP A 56 9.03 -7.73 -3.31
C ASP A 56 8.86 -7.31 -1.83
N VAL A 57 7.84 -7.88 -1.17
CA VAL A 57 7.62 -7.68 0.27
C VAL A 57 8.56 -8.59 1.06
N THR A 58 9.54 -8.00 1.75
CA THR A 58 10.62 -8.73 2.45
C THR A 58 10.68 -8.50 3.97
N PHE A 59 9.66 -7.85 4.53
CA PHE A 59 9.55 -7.52 5.96
C PHE A 59 8.38 -8.25 6.63
#